data_AF-A0A974UGA6-F1
#
_entry.id   AF-A0A974UGA6-F1
#
_cell.length_a   1.000
_cell.length_b   1.000
_cell.length_c   1.000
_cell.angle_alpha   90.00
_cell.angle_beta   90.00
_cell.angle_gamma   90.00
#
_symmetry.space_group_name_H-M   'P 1'
#
loop_
_entity.id
_entity.type
_entity.pdbx_description
1 polymer ?
#
loop_
_entity_poly.entity_id
_entity_poly.type
_entity_poly.pdbx_seq_one_letter_code
_entity_poly.pdbx_strand_id
1 'polypeptide(L)'
;MKKITVFLLLLLLLVLGLDACQYSDESSENPVEEPELEEPVVDSEELVMSEEEEARAFEALRAYLPLKEGFVWAYEGFAEYGHTMSIEQRFCREDSLQMIISGMADDMSGEMAESLLEVNVEYTLGEGQWKQKRDAPRMMGKDIVDMVLLKYPLEVGNTWNQEVQTVEGETLFLSAEITGMDDMERITVRYDDLKSDYYEERTFSKGLGITAFSALILADDGNFEVGYMLNRGASGYPFELLAQTWLPPQDTMMLYYGVAEYAHRATLTGVEYQEDGRTYTVEGDFEYDGSGIPGNFTVQYEVDGSRGRITEHVLENTRLGEKKINSKFKDLIILQLPLTTGSSWSQKLMFEGKEKTMTATIMETKISENGNTQIKVDYQIPAEGYHEGIYFERRTFEKGRGLIHFSRLLPGELPLEGKEWDDAEKVEQAIANQQFGYSQNPIQSPTM
;
A
#
# COMPACT_ATOMS: atom_id res chain seq x y z
N MET A 1 -38.43 52.80 -6.14
CA MET A 1 -38.77 53.88 -7.10
C MET A 1 -38.62 53.32 -8.51
N LYS A 2 -39.65 53.49 -9.35
CA LYS A 2 -39.76 53.40 -10.83
C LYS A 2 -38.99 52.27 -11.56
N LYS A 3 -39.63 51.17 -11.99
CA LYS A 3 -40.41 50.93 -13.25
C LYS A 3 -39.57 51.17 -14.53
N ILE A 4 -39.18 50.10 -15.25
CA ILE A 4 -39.86 49.41 -16.37
C ILE A 4 -39.99 50.29 -17.63
N THR A 5 -39.61 49.78 -18.82
CA THR A 5 -40.38 49.72 -20.11
C THR A 5 -39.40 49.42 -21.28
N VAL A 6 -39.33 48.19 -21.83
CA VAL A 6 -40.02 47.60 -23.03
C VAL A 6 -39.47 48.08 -24.40
N PHE A 7 -39.14 47.11 -25.28
CA PHE A 7 -39.35 47.03 -26.76
C PHE A 7 -38.37 45.94 -27.31
N LEU A 8 -38.63 45.01 -28.25
CA LEU A 8 -39.76 44.64 -29.10
C LEU A 8 -39.32 43.48 -30.06
N LEU A 9 -40.28 42.65 -30.53
CA LEU A 9 -40.31 41.87 -31.79
C LEU A 9 -39.33 40.67 -31.96
N LEU A 10 -39.68 39.38 -32.15
CA LEU A 10 -40.83 38.61 -32.64
C LEU A 10 -41.13 38.76 -34.15
N LEU A 11 -40.66 37.84 -35.02
CA LEU A 11 -41.46 37.25 -36.12
C LEU A 11 -40.75 36.17 -37.00
N LEU A 12 -41.49 35.07 -37.23
CA LEU A 12 -41.72 34.27 -38.47
C LEU A 12 -40.53 33.61 -39.22
N LEU A 13 -40.43 32.29 -39.49
CA LEU A 13 -41.34 31.24 -40.06
C LEU A 13 -41.64 31.38 -41.57
N LEU A 14 -41.52 30.24 -42.30
CA LEU A 14 -41.94 29.89 -43.68
C LEU A 14 -41.01 30.29 -44.85
N VAL A 15 -40.86 29.57 -45.97
CA VAL A 15 -41.22 28.22 -46.48
C VAL A 15 -40.52 28.00 -47.84
N LEU A 16 -40.30 26.73 -48.17
CA LEU A 16 -40.09 26.02 -49.46
C LEU A 16 -40.16 26.78 -50.82
N GLY A 17 -39.35 26.28 -51.77
CA GLY A 17 -39.54 26.32 -53.23
C GLY A 17 -38.22 26.05 -53.96
N LEU A 18 -37.90 24.79 -54.30
CA LEU A 18 -38.07 24.18 -55.63
C LEU A 18 -37.47 25.02 -56.78
N ASP A 19 -36.38 24.52 -57.37
CA ASP A 19 -36.29 24.48 -58.83
C ASP A 19 -35.53 23.24 -59.31
N ALA A 20 -36.05 22.69 -60.39
CA ALA A 20 -35.66 21.45 -61.03
C ALA A 20 -34.56 21.70 -62.08
N CYS A 21 -33.62 20.77 -62.21
CA CYS A 21 -33.04 20.47 -63.52
C CYS A 21 -32.85 18.97 -63.66
N GLN A 22 -33.59 18.43 -64.62
CA GLN A 22 -33.42 17.09 -65.16
C GLN A 22 -32.06 17.02 -65.87
N TYR A 23 -31.27 16.00 -65.58
CA TYR A 23 -30.31 15.47 -66.53
C TYR A 23 -30.29 13.95 -66.39
N SER A 24 -30.74 13.28 -67.45
CA SER A 24 -30.61 11.86 -67.67
C SER A 24 -29.20 11.58 -68.19
N ASP A 25 -28.48 10.65 -67.57
CA ASP A 25 -27.49 9.87 -68.30
C ASP A 25 -27.45 8.44 -67.76
N GLU A 26 -27.70 7.50 -68.66
CA GLU A 26 -27.47 6.08 -68.49
C GLU A 26 -25.96 5.84 -68.49
N SER A 27 -25.42 5.36 -67.38
CA SER A 27 -24.28 4.44 -67.46
C SER A 27 -24.29 3.52 -66.25
N SER A 28 -24.29 2.23 -66.56
CA SER A 28 -24.26 1.12 -65.64
C SER A 28 -22.83 0.88 -65.16
N GLU A 29 -22.53 1.21 -63.92
CA GLU A 29 -21.43 0.58 -63.17
C GLU A 29 -21.91 0.32 -61.74
N ASN A 30 -21.74 -0.92 -61.29
CA ASN A 30 -22.15 -1.39 -59.97
C ASN A 30 -21.44 -0.56 -58.88
N PRO A 31 -22.15 -0.07 -57.84
CA PRO A 31 -21.49 0.49 -56.69
C PRO A 31 -20.80 -0.64 -55.93
N VAL A 32 -19.49 -0.51 -55.74
CA VAL A 32 -18.78 -1.22 -54.69
C VAL A 32 -19.28 -0.63 -53.38
N GLU A 33 -19.99 -1.41 -52.58
CA GLU A 33 -20.34 -1.06 -51.21
C GLU A 33 -19.06 -0.72 -50.44
N GLU A 34 -18.91 0.55 -50.04
CA GLU A 34 -18.03 0.92 -48.95
C GLU A 34 -18.51 0.16 -47.69
N PRO A 35 -17.62 -0.53 -46.96
CA PRO A 35 -18.02 -1.13 -45.70
C PRO A 35 -18.40 0.00 -44.73
N GLU A 36 -19.68 0.04 -44.34
CA GLU A 36 -20.11 0.74 -43.13
C GLU A 36 -19.24 0.23 -41.97
N LEU A 37 -18.39 1.11 -41.44
CA LEU A 37 -17.74 0.91 -40.15
C LEU A 37 -18.86 0.87 -39.11
N GLU A 38 -19.23 -0.34 -38.69
CA GLU A 38 -20.10 -0.54 -37.53
C GLU A 38 -19.47 0.18 -36.33
N GLU A 39 -20.16 1.20 -35.80
CA GLU A 39 -19.79 1.82 -34.54
C GLU A 39 -19.73 0.72 -33.46
N PRO A 40 -18.68 0.66 -32.62
CA PRO A 40 -18.58 -0.36 -31.60
C PRO A 40 -19.79 -0.23 -30.66
N VAL A 41 -20.62 -1.26 -30.64
CA VAL A 41 -21.70 -1.42 -29.67
C VAL A 41 -21.04 -1.52 -28.29
N VAL A 42 -21.09 -0.43 -27.53
CA VAL A 42 -20.75 -0.42 -26.11
C VAL A 42 -21.83 -1.22 -25.41
N ASP A 43 -21.57 -2.50 -25.18
CA ASP A 43 -22.41 -3.38 -24.39
C ASP A 43 -22.34 -2.93 -22.92
N SER A 44 -23.22 -1.99 -22.56
CA SER A 44 -23.35 -1.45 -21.22
C SER A 44 -24.37 -2.27 -20.41
N GLU A 45 -24.16 -3.57 -20.27
CA GLU A 45 -24.73 -4.30 -19.14
C GLU A 45 -23.87 -3.96 -17.91
N GLU A 46 -24.32 -2.99 -17.11
CA GLU A 46 -23.79 -2.76 -15.76
C GLU A 46 -23.98 -4.04 -14.94
N LEU A 47 -22.95 -4.88 -14.90
CA LEU A 47 -22.87 -6.00 -13.97
C LEU A 47 -22.84 -5.43 -12.54
N VAL A 48 -24.00 -5.43 -11.89
CA VAL A 48 -24.13 -5.06 -10.48
C VAL A 48 -23.41 -6.12 -9.65
N MET A 49 -22.31 -5.73 -9.02
CA MET A 49 -21.56 -6.58 -8.11
C MET A 49 -22.40 -6.84 -6.85
N SER A 50 -22.23 -8.02 -6.24
CA SER A 50 -22.80 -8.24 -4.91
C SER A 50 -22.08 -7.41 -3.85
N GLU A 51 -22.75 -7.03 -2.76
CA GLU A 51 -22.12 -6.27 -1.65
C GLU A 51 -20.83 -6.94 -1.13
N GLU A 52 -20.81 -8.28 -1.07
CA GLU A 52 -19.61 -9.05 -0.67
C GLU A 52 -18.48 -8.97 -1.70
N GLU A 53 -18.81 -8.92 -2.99
CA GLU A 53 -17.83 -8.71 -4.06
C GLU A 53 -17.29 -7.29 -4.08
N GLU A 54 -18.14 -6.30 -3.83
CA GLU A 54 -17.73 -4.90 -3.73
C GLU A 54 -16.77 -4.69 -2.56
N ALA A 55 -17.09 -5.25 -1.38
CA ALA A 55 -16.21 -5.21 -0.22
C ALA A 55 -14.86 -5.89 -0.50
N ARG A 56 -14.86 -7.05 -1.17
CA ARG A 56 -13.64 -7.74 -1.59
C ARG A 56 -12.83 -6.93 -2.59
N ALA A 57 -13.48 -6.32 -3.58
CA ALA A 57 -12.81 -5.51 -4.58
C ALA A 57 -12.21 -4.24 -3.99
N PHE A 58 -12.94 -3.58 -3.08
CA PHE A 58 -12.45 -2.42 -2.34
C PHE A 58 -11.19 -2.76 -1.56
N GLU A 59 -11.20 -3.80 -0.73
CA GLU A 59 -10.03 -4.20 0.06
C GLU A 59 -8.84 -4.66 -0.83
N ALA A 60 -9.12 -5.36 -1.92
CA ALA A 60 -8.08 -5.81 -2.87
C ALA A 60 -7.37 -4.63 -3.54
N LEU A 61 -8.11 -3.62 -4.01
CA LEU A 61 -7.54 -2.43 -4.63
C LEU A 61 -6.89 -1.50 -3.61
N ARG A 62 -7.52 -1.33 -2.44
CA ARG A 62 -7.01 -0.51 -1.34
C ARG A 62 -5.64 -0.97 -0.86
N ALA A 63 -5.36 -2.27 -0.92
CA ALA A 63 -4.04 -2.82 -0.57
C ALA A 63 -2.88 -2.28 -1.43
N TYR A 64 -3.16 -1.69 -2.60
CA TYR A 64 -2.16 -1.07 -3.45
C TYR A 64 -1.81 0.36 -3.06
N LEU A 65 -2.67 1.06 -2.31
CA LEU A 65 -2.45 2.47 -1.96
C LEU A 65 -1.72 2.64 -0.61
N PRO A 66 -0.83 3.64 -0.49
CA PRO A 66 -0.41 4.11 0.83
C PRO A 66 -1.58 4.82 1.52
N LEU A 67 -1.90 4.42 2.75
CA LEU A 67 -3.15 4.83 3.41
C LEU A 67 -3.01 5.96 4.43
N LYS A 68 -1.80 6.50 4.64
CA LYS A 68 -1.54 7.52 5.65
C LYS A 68 -1.15 8.84 4.98
N GLU A 69 -1.75 9.93 5.44
CA GLU A 69 -1.39 11.29 5.03
C GLU A 69 0.10 11.53 5.28
N GLY A 70 0.73 12.32 4.40
CA GLY A 70 2.17 12.58 4.44
C GLY A 70 3.05 11.48 3.84
N PHE A 71 2.49 10.44 3.22
CA PHE A 71 3.28 9.59 2.31
C PHE A 71 3.78 10.44 1.15
N VAL A 72 5.05 10.32 0.82
CA VAL A 72 5.72 10.99 -0.29
C VAL A 72 6.08 9.96 -1.34
N TRP A 73 5.69 10.22 -2.57
CA TRP A 73 6.27 9.59 -3.75
C TRP A 73 7.34 10.53 -4.30
N ALA A 74 8.51 9.98 -4.58
CA ALA A 74 9.56 10.64 -5.34
C ALA A 74 9.87 9.76 -6.55
N TYR A 75 9.81 10.33 -7.74
CA TYR A 75 10.08 9.63 -8.99
C TYR A 75 11.28 10.24 -9.69
N GLU A 76 12.02 9.38 -10.38
CA GLU A 76 13.12 9.74 -11.27
C GLU A 76 12.95 9.03 -12.60
N GLY A 77 13.37 9.63 -13.70
CA GLY A 77 13.07 9.13 -15.03
C GLY A 77 13.95 9.65 -16.15
N PHE A 78 13.46 9.40 -17.37
CA PHE A 78 14.15 9.71 -18.62
C PHE A 78 14.51 11.20 -18.73
N ALA A 79 15.68 11.47 -19.31
CA ALA A 79 16.21 12.83 -19.52
C ALA A 79 16.19 13.70 -18.25
N GLU A 80 16.62 13.08 -17.13
CA GLU A 80 16.73 13.74 -15.82
C GLU A 80 15.39 14.26 -15.26
N TYR A 81 14.27 13.76 -15.81
CA TYR A 81 12.95 14.00 -15.26
C TYR A 81 12.85 13.51 -13.82
N GLY A 82 12.22 14.30 -12.97
CA GLY A 82 11.81 13.89 -11.64
C GLY A 82 10.57 14.65 -11.19
N HIS A 83 9.85 14.08 -10.24
CA HIS A 83 8.79 14.79 -9.53
C HIS A 83 8.57 14.17 -8.16
N THR A 84 8.04 14.98 -7.26
CA THR A 84 7.62 14.54 -5.93
C THR A 84 6.17 14.87 -5.71
N MET A 85 5.45 14.01 -5.00
CA MET A 85 4.06 14.24 -4.61
C MET A 85 3.77 13.63 -3.23
N SER A 86 2.84 14.20 -2.48
CA SER A 86 2.46 13.76 -1.15
C SER A 86 0.95 13.68 -0.94
N ILE A 87 0.51 12.74 -0.10
CA ILE A 87 -0.88 12.67 0.34
C ILE A 87 -1.15 13.82 1.31
N GLU A 88 -1.96 14.78 0.88
CA GLU A 88 -2.38 15.91 1.72
C GLU A 88 -3.57 15.55 2.60
N GLN A 89 -4.56 14.87 2.01
CA GLN A 89 -5.82 14.54 2.69
C GLN A 89 -6.37 13.20 2.26
N ARG A 90 -7.05 12.55 3.19
CA ARG A 90 -7.76 11.29 2.97
C ARG A 90 -9.18 11.34 3.50
N PHE A 91 -10.12 10.88 2.68
CA PHE A 91 -11.51 10.64 3.09
C PHE A 91 -11.83 9.17 2.90
N CYS A 92 -11.95 8.44 4.02
CA CYS A 92 -12.25 7.01 4.02
C CYS A 92 -13.69 6.78 4.49
N ARG A 93 -14.44 6.00 3.73
CA ARG A 93 -15.73 5.40 4.11
C ARG A 93 -15.58 3.88 4.06
N GLU A 94 -16.68 3.17 4.29
CA GLU A 94 -16.69 1.71 4.35
C GLU A 94 -16.36 1.06 2.99
N ASP A 95 -16.83 1.67 1.90
CA ASP A 95 -16.79 1.17 0.52
C ASP A 95 -16.00 2.08 -0.44
N SER A 96 -15.47 3.19 0.06
CA SER A 96 -14.87 4.23 -0.76
C SER A 96 -13.71 4.94 -0.07
N LEU A 97 -12.73 5.33 -0.87
CA LEU A 97 -11.55 6.07 -0.43
C LEU A 97 -11.25 7.16 -1.45
N GLN A 98 -11.11 8.39 -0.97
CA GLN A 98 -10.64 9.53 -1.76
C GLN A 98 -9.33 10.07 -1.16
N MET A 99 -8.36 10.37 -2.01
CA MET A 99 -7.07 10.93 -1.62
C MET A 99 -6.78 12.18 -2.44
N ILE A 100 -6.42 13.26 -1.76
CA ILE A 100 -5.96 14.51 -2.39
C ILE A 100 -4.44 14.54 -2.27
N ILE A 101 -3.79 14.64 -3.43
CA ILE A 101 -2.34 14.53 -3.58
C ILE A 101 -1.83 15.81 -4.24
N SER A 102 -0.77 16.38 -3.69
CA SER A 102 -0.12 17.58 -4.25
C SER A 102 1.38 17.35 -4.39
N GLY A 103 2.03 18.06 -5.30
CA GLY A 103 3.42 17.81 -5.64
C GLY A 103 4.01 18.82 -6.61
N MET A 104 5.26 18.60 -6.97
CA MET A 104 5.99 19.40 -7.95
C MET A 104 6.88 18.51 -8.83
N ALA A 105 6.91 18.81 -10.12
CA ALA A 105 7.92 18.33 -11.05
C ALA A 105 9.22 19.12 -10.89
N ASP A 106 10.35 18.46 -11.17
CA ASP A 106 11.67 19.06 -11.05
C ASP A 106 11.90 20.09 -12.17
N ASP A 107 12.39 21.28 -11.81
CA ASP A 107 12.83 22.28 -12.78
C ASP A 107 14.32 22.14 -13.07
N MET A 108 14.59 21.41 -14.15
CA MET A 108 15.93 21.21 -14.68
C MET A 108 16.60 22.51 -15.17
N SER A 109 15.80 23.47 -15.62
CA SER A 109 16.28 24.72 -16.21
C SER A 109 16.53 25.80 -15.16
N GLY A 110 15.79 25.75 -14.04
CA GLY A 110 15.73 26.81 -13.03
C GLY A 110 15.01 28.08 -13.50
N GLU A 111 14.37 28.05 -14.68
CA GLU A 111 13.73 29.20 -15.31
C GLU A 111 12.21 29.05 -15.46
N MET A 112 11.61 27.95 -14.99
CA MET A 112 10.17 27.72 -15.11
C MET A 112 9.36 28.40 -14.00
N ALA A 113 8.15 28.84 -14.34
CA ALA A 113 7.19 29.30 -13.36
C ALA A 113 6.68 28.12 -12.52
N GLU A 114 6.61 28.29 -11.20
CA GLU A 114 6.17 27.24 -10.27
C GLU A 114 4.82 26.62 -10.65
N SER A 115 3.87 27.44 -11.14
CA SER A 115 2.54 26.96 -11.54
C SER A 115 2.55 25.96 -12.70
N LEU A 116 3.64 25.89 -13.47
CA LEU A 116 3.80 24.88 -14.54
C LEU A 116 4.38 23.57 -13.99
N LEU A 117 4.95 23.59 -12.79
CA LEU A 117 5.56 22.44 -12.15
C LEU A 117 4.60 21.74 -11.19
N GLU A 118 3.50 22.40 -10.80
CA GLU A 118 2.51 21.82 -9.89
C GLU A 118 1.97 20.48 -10.40
N VAL A 119 1.90 19.51 -9.49
CA VAL A 119 1.30 18.21 -9.71
C VAL A 119 0.14 18.06 -8.74
N ASN A 120 -1.08 18.11 -9.24
CA ASN A 120 -2.29 17.90 -8.45
C ASN A 120 -2.96 16.60 -8.90
N VAL A 121 -3.15 15.67 -7.98
CA VAL A 121 -3.75 14.36 -8.26
C VAL A 121 -4.84 14.06 -7.25
N GLU A 122 -5.94 13.50 -7.73
CA GLU A 122 -7.00 12.93 -6.91
C GLU A 122 -7.13 11.46 -7.24
N TYR A 123 -7.00 10.61 -6.22
CA TYR A 123 -7.33 9.19 -6.33
C TYR A 123 -8.68 8.91 -5.71
N THR A 124 -9.51 8.18 -6.44
CA THR A 124 -10.81 7.71 -5.96
C THR A 124 -10.87 6.20 -6.13
N LEU A 125 -11.20 5.52 -5.04
CA LEU A 125 -11.41 4.09 -4.98
C LEU A 125 -12.85 3.79 -4.59
N GLY A 126 -13.51 2.93 -5.36
CA GLY A 126 -14.90 2.51 -5.15
C GLY A 126 -15.40 1.74 -6.38
N GLU A 127 -16.53 1.03 -6.28
CA GLU A 127 -17.16 0.35 -7.42
C GLU A 127 -16.20 -0.62 -8.16
N GLY A 128 -15.27 -1.25 -7.42
CA GLY A 128 -14.26 -2.14 -8.00
C GLY A 128 -13.24 -1.45 -8.90
N GLN A 129 -13.06 -0.14 -8.80
CA GLN A 129 -12.16 0.66 -9.63
C GLN A 129 -11.29 1.61 -8.80
N TRP A 130 -10.05 1.79 -9.23
CA TRP A 130 -9.18 2.89 -8.81
C TRP A 130 -9.06 3.89 -9.96
N LYS A 131 -9.64 5.08 -9.76
CA LYS A 131 -9.63 6.20 -10.71
C LYS A 131 -8.60 7.25 -10.28
N GLN A 132 -8.02 7.91 -11.28
CA GLN A 132 -7.15 9.06 -11.12
C GLN A 132 -7.73 10.24 -11.88
N LYS A 133 -7.84 11.38 -11.19
CA LYS A 133 -7.96 12.68 -11.82
C LYS A 133 -6.66 13.47 -11.61
N ARG A 134 -6.15 14.13 -12.65
CA ARG A 134 -4.85 14.82 -12.60
C ARG A 134 -4.89 16.17 -13.29
N ASP A 135 -4.25 17.14 -12.67
CA ASP A 135 -3.83 18.42 -13.25
C ASP A 135 -2.33 18.59 -12.97
N ALA A 136 -1.50 18.31 -13.99
CA ALA A 136 -0.06 18.28 -13.85
C ALA A 136 0.63 18.59 -15.20
N PRO A 137 0.74 19.88 -15.59
CA PRO A 137 1.12 20.30 -16.95
C PRO A 137 2.50 19.84 -17.44
N ARG A 138 3.36 19.38 -16.53
CA ARG A 138 4.73 18.92 -16.83
C ARG A 138 4.98 17.49 -16.37
N MET A 139 3.94 16.75 -15.98
CA MET A 139 4.10 15.34 -15.68
C MET A 139 4.31 14.56 -16.98
N MET A 140 5.31 13.66 -17.00
CA MET A 140 5.61 12.88 -18.19
C MET A 140 4.43 11.99 -18.62
N GLY A 141 4.22 11.86 -19.93
CA GLY A 141 3.11 11.13 -20.54
C GLY A 141 2.16 12.06 -21.29
N LYS A 142 1.06 11.53 -21.82
CA LYS A 142 -0.01 12.34 -22.41
C LYS A 142 -0.80 13.03 -21.29
N ASP A 143 -1.32 14.22 -21.53
CA ASP A 143 -2.04 15.04 -20.55
C ASP A 143 -3.46 14.54 -20.27
N ILE A 144 -3.62 13.23 -20.02
CA ILE A 144 -4.90 12.61 -19.67
C ILE A 144 -5.34 13.12 -18.30
N VAL A 145 -6.58 13.64 -18.25
CA VAL A 145 -7.17 14.31 -17.07
C VAL A 145 -7.82 13.32 -16.12
N ASP A 146 -8.60 12.35 -16.63
CA ASP A 146 -9.31 11.33 -15.85
C ASP A 146 -9.09 9.96 -16.48
N MET A 147 -8.77 8.95 -15.66
CA MET A 147 -8.48 7.59 -16.09
C MET A 147 -8.76 6.58 -14.98
N VAL A 148 -9.32 5.42 -15.34
CA VAL A 148 -9.31 4.21 -14.52
C VAL A 148 -7.92 3.58 -14.60
N LEU A 149 -7.20 3.60 -13.48
CA LEU A 149 -5.87 3.03 -13.35
C LEU A 149 -5.91 1.51 -13.19
N LEU A 150 -6.76 1.01 -12.31
CA LEU A 150 -6.81 -0.42 -12.00
C LEU A 150 -8.25 -0.84 -11.74
N LYS A 151 -8.64 -2.00 -12.28
CA LYS A 151 -10.01 -2.53 -12.18
C LYS A 151 -9.98 -3.97 -11.67
N TYR A 152 -10.86 -4.27 -10.72
CA TYR A 152 -11.07 -5.64 -10.23
C TYR A 152 -11.81 -6.48 -11.29
N PRO A 153 -11.55 -7.80 -11.46
CA PRO A 153 -10.60 -8.63 -10.71
C PRO A 153 -9.13 -8.34 -11.01
N LEU A 154 -8.27 -8.52 -10.00
CA LEU A 154 -6.83 -8.29 -10.12
C LEU A 154 -6.13 -9.57 -10.61
N GLU A 155 -6.32 -9.89 -11.89
CA GLU A 155 -5.73 -11.07 -12.53
C GLU A 155 -5.23 -10.76 -13.94
N VAL A 156 -4.17 -11.47 -14.36
CA VAL A 156 -3.58 -11.28 -15.70
C VAL A 156 -4.61 -11.61 -16.79
N GLY A 157 -4.69 -10.74 -17.79
CA GLY A 157 -5.67 -10.81 -18.87
C GLY A 157 -7.01 -10.15 -18.56
N ASN A 158 -7.20 -9.57 -17.36
CA ASN A 158 -8.37 -8.71 -17.13
C ASN A 158 -8.25 -7.43 -17.99
N THR A 159 -9.29 -7.14 -18.77
CA THR A 159 -9.31 -6.02 -19.74
C THR A 159 -10.49 -5.08 -19.52
N TRP A 160 -10.31 -3.80 -19.82
CA TRP A 160 -11.42 -2.84 -19.89
C TRP A 160 -11.13 -1.74 -20.91
N ASN A 161 -12.19 -1.20 -21.51
CA ASN A 161 -12.09 -0.03 -22.37
C ASN A 161 -12.50 1.21 -21.58
N GLN A 162 -11.90 2.36 -21.91
CA GLN A 162 -12.26 3.65 -21.31
C GLN A 162 -12.09 4.79 -22.31
N GLU A 163 -13.04 5.72 -22.26
CA GLU A 163 -12.96 6.99 -22.96
C GLU A 163 -12.37 8.02 -22.00
N VAL A 164 -11.28 8.69 -22.42
CA VAL A 164 -10.58 9.68 -21.59
C VAL A 164 -10.36 10.98 -22.35
N GLN A 165 -10.23 12.09 -21.62
CA GLN A 165 -9.95 13.40 -22.20
C GLN A 165 -8.56 13.89 -21.83
N THR A 166 -7.90 14.54 -22.79
CA THR A 166 -6.68 15.31 -22.53
C THR A 166 -6.99 16.72 -22.06
N VAL A 167 -6.00 17.42 -21.49
CA VAL A 167 -6.10 18.85 -21.14
C VAL A 167 -6.47 19.72 -22.35
N GLU A 168 -6.08 19.32 -23.56
CA GLU A 168 -6.43 20.01 -24.82
C GLU A 168 -7.86 19.70 -25.31
N GLY A 169 -8.58 18.80 -24.63
CA GLY A 169 -9.94 18.38 -24.98
C GLY A 169 -9.99 17.28 -26.05
N GLU A 170 -8.86 16.68 -26.41
CA GLU A 170 -8.82 15.50 -27.28
C GLU A 170 -9.42 14.30 -26.54
N THR A 171 -10.28 13.53 -27.23
CA THR A 171 -10.87 12.30 -26.70
C THR A 171 -10.09 11.08 -27.19
N LEU A 172 -9.61 10.26 -26.26
CA LEU A 172 -8.90 9.01 -26.53
C LEU A 172 -9.76 7.82 -26.12
N PHE A 173 -9.62 6.73 -26.86
CA PHE A 173 -10.29 5.47 -26.58
C PHE A 173 -9.21 4.46 -26.23
N LEU A 174 -9.05 4.19 -24.93
CA LEU A 174 -7.99 3.33 -24.44
C LEU A 174 -8.53 1.92 -24.18
N SER A 175 -7.78 0.92 -24.58
CA SER A 175 -7.94 -0.47 -24.13
C SER A 175 -6.88 -0.77 -23.09
N ALA A 176 -7.31 -1.15 -21.89
CA ALA A 176 -6.45 -1.46 -20.77
C ALA A 176 -6.43 -2.96 -20.49
N GLU A 177 -5.26 -3.51 -20.16
CA GLU A 177 -5.07 -4.91 -19.81
C GLU A 177 -4.11 -5.06 -18.63
N ILE A 178 -4.43 -5.94 -17.68
CA ILE A 178 -3.45 -6.44 -16.71
C ILE A 178 -2.52 -7.42 -17.43
N THR A 179 -1.34 -6.96 -17.83
CA THR A 179 -0.38 -7.77 -18.63
C THR A 179 0.54 -8.62 -17.77
N GLY A 180 0.68 -8.31 -16.48
CA GLY A 180 1.60 -9.02 -15.60
C GLY A 180 1.24 -8.93 -14.13
N MET A 181 1.52 -10.02 -13.41
CA MET A 181 1.54 -10.07 -11.95
C MET A 181 2.72 -10.93 -11.50
N ASP A 182 3.52 -10.43 -10.54
CA ASP A 182 4.70 -11.16 -10.04
C ASP A 182 4.53 -11.69 -8.61
N ASP A 183 5.53 -12.44 -8.13
CA ASP A 183 5.55 -13.06 -6.79
C ASP A 183 5.54 -12.03 -5.64
N MET A 184 5.85 -10.76 -5.92
CA MET A 184 5.77 -9.67 -4.95
C MET A 184 4.42 -8.95 -5.01
N GLU A 185 3.45 -9.52 -5.73
CA GLU A 185 2.13 -8.95 -5.99
C GLU A 185 2.23 -7.55 -6.64
N ARG A 186 3.20 -7.36 -7.54
CA ARG A 186 3.24 -6.18 -8.42
C ARG A 186 2.35 -6.43 -9.63
N ILE A 187 1.50 -5.47 -9.97
CA ILE A 187 0.62 -5.52 -11.14
C ILE A 187 1.17 -4.60 -12.22
N THR A 188 1.23 -5.09 -13.45
CA THR A 188 1.52 -4.26 -14.63
C THR A 188 0.24 -4.11 -15.44
N VAL A 189 -0.12 -2.87 -15.76
CA VAL A 189 -1.26 -2.54 -16.62
C VAL A 189 -0.75 -1.78 -17.84
N ARG A 190 -1.17 -2.23 -19.01
CA ARG A 190 -0.92 -1.55 -20.28
C ARG A 190 -2.20 -0.87 -20.75
N TYR A 191 -2.09 0.34 -21.29
CA TYR A 191 -3.18 1.13 -21.87
C TYR A 191 -2.80 1.49 -23.30
N ASP A 192 -3.43 0.85 -24.28
CA ASP A 192 -3.20 1.11 -25.70
C ASP A 192 -4.29 2.05 -26.24
N ASP A 193 -3.89 3.09 -26.99
CA ASP A 193 -4.84 3.90 -27.74
C ASP A 193 -5.36 3.12 -28.96
N LEU A 194 -6.68 2.94 -29.06
CA LEU A 194 -7.29 2.20 -30.15
C LEU A 194 -7.15 2.89 -31.51
N LYS A 195 -6.72 4.16 -31.54
CA LYS A 195 -6.61 4.98 -32.76
C LYS A 195 -5.17 5.28 -33.18
N SER A 196 -4.17 4.93 -32.38
CA SER A 196 -2.76 5.21 -32.69
C SER A 196 -1.84 4.15 -32.08
N ASP A 197 -0.55 4.21 -32.39
CA ASP A 197 0.44 3.31 -31.77
C ASP A 197 0.82 3.75 -30.33
N TYR A 198 0.21 4.82 -29.81
CA TYR A 198 0.46 5.31 -28.47
C TYR A 198 0.06 4.28 -27.41
N TYR A 199 0.90 4.12 -26.39
CA TYR A 199 0.53 3.37 -25.20
C TYR A 199 1.15 3.97 -23.94
N GLU A 200 0.53 3.66 -22.80
CA GLU A 200 1.12 3.80 -21.47
C GLU A 200 1.22 2.43 -20.80
N GLU A 201 2.24 2.23 -19.98
CA GLU A 201 2.34 1.09 -19.07
C GLU A 201 2.59 1.61 -17.65
N ARG A 202 1.92 1.02 -16.67
CA ARG A 202 2.06 1.37 -15.25
C ARG A 202 2.27 0.12 -14.42
N THR A 203 3.25 0.16 -13.52
CA THR A 203 3.47 -0.89 -12.53
C THR A 203 3.00 -0.43 -11.16
N PHE A 204 2.14 -1.20 -10.52
CA PHE A 204 1.57 -0.95 -9.19
C PHE A 204 2.17 -1.92 -8.17
N SER A 205 2.53 -1.42 -6.98
CA SER A 205 3.02 -2.24 -5.88
C SER A 205 2.18 -2.06 -4.64
N LYS A 206 1.92 -3.15 -3.91
CA LYS A 206 1.19 -3.09 -2.63
C LYS A 206 1.78 -2.07 -1.65
N GLY A 207 0.90 -1.24 -1.11
CA GLY A 207 1.20 -0.16 -0.17
C GLY A 207 1.96 1.04 -0.73
N LEU A 208 2.27 1.06 -2.04
CA LEU A 208 3.09 2.12 -2.67
C LEU A 208 2.37 2.83 -3.81
N GLY A 209 1.33 2.25 -4.39
CA GLY A 209 0.64 2.78 -5.57
C GLY A 209 1.46 2.57 -6.83
N ILE A 210 1.53 3.60 -7.69
CA ILE A 210 2.30 3.56 -8.94
C ILE A 210 3.80 3.57 -8.61
N THR A 211 4.53 2.58 -9.12
CA THR A 211 5.97 2.41 -8.90
C THR A 211 6.82 2.51 -10.16
N ALA A 212 6.20 2.39 -11.33
CA ALA A 212 6.83 2.69 -12.61
C ALA A 212 5.77 3.14 -13.61
N PHE A 213 6.22 3.96 -14.56
CA PHE A 213 5.47 4.43 -15.70
C PHE A 213 6.38 4.37 -16.93
N SER A 214 5.85 3.90 -18.05
CA SER A 214 6.44 4.17 -19.36
C SER A 214 5.38 4.51 -20.38
N ALA A 215 5.77 5.22 -21.43
CA ALA A 215 4.91 5.56 -22.54
C ALA A 215 5.70 5.63 -23.85
N LEU A 216 5.05 5.28 -24.95
CA LEU A 216 5.60 5.48 -26.28
C LEU A 216 5.31 6.89 -26.77
N ILE A 217 6.36 7.65 -27.05
CA ILE A 217 6.25 8.95 -27.70
C ILE A 217 6.37 8.74 -29.21
N LEU A 218 5.35 9.22 -29.94
CA LEU A 218 5.34 9.23 -31.40
C LEU A 218 6.01 10.51 -31.89
N ALA A 219 7.12 10.39 -32.61
CA ALA A 219 7.87 11.51 -33.15
C ALA A 219 8.26 11.29 -34.62
N ASP A 220 8.46 12.37 -35.37
CA ASP A 220 8.75 12.33 -36.81
C ASP A 220 10.05 11.57 -37.15
N ASP A 221 11.03 11.57 -36.23
CA ASP A 221 12.34 10.93 -36.37
C ASP A 221 12.41 9.51 -35.78
N GLY A 222 11.28 9.01 -35.27
CA GLY A 222 11.11 7.66 -34.76
C GLY A 222 10.45 7.62 -33.39
N ASN A 223 9.74 6.54 -33.12
CA ASN A 223 9.11 6.35 -31.82
C ASN A 223 10.15 5.93 -30.78
N PHE A 224 10.04 6.46 -29.57
CA PHE A 224 10.89 6.07 -28.45
C PHE A 224 10.08 6.01 -27.16
N GLU A 225 10.52 5.16 -26.24
CA GLU A 225 9.88 4.98 -24.95
C GLU A 225 10.51 5.93 -23.93
N VAL A 226 9.66 6.60 -23.15
CA VAL A 226 10.05 7.42 -22.01
C VAL A 226 9.38 6.86 -20.77
N GLY A 227 9.96 7.11 -19.59
CA GLY A 227 9.36 6.62 -18.37
C GLY A 227 10.03 7.19 -17.12
N TYR A 228 9.42 6.89 -15.98
CA TYR A 228 9.94 7.18 -14.66
C TYR A 228 9.63 6.03 -13.70
N MET A 229 10.42 5.93 -12.64
CA MET A 229 10.29 4.91 -11.61
C MET A 229 10.38 5.53 -10.22
N LEU A 230 9.74 4.88 -9.26
CA LEU A 230 9.74 5.33 -7.88
C LEU A 230 11.16 5.24 -7.32
N ASN A 231 11.73 6.38 -6.93
CA ASN A 231 12.92 6.44 -6.12
C ASN A 231 12.54 6.00 -4.70
N ARG A 232 12.81 4.73 -4.39
CA ARG A 232 12.35 4.12 -3.13
C ARG A 232 13.00 4.74 -1.89
N GLY A 233 14.22 5.25 -2.01
CA GLY A 233 14.94 5.89 -0.91
C GLY A 233 14.46 7.30 -0.58
N ALA A 234 13.91 8.00 -1.56
CA ALA A 234 13.29 9.31 -1.39
C ALA A 234 11.77 9.23 -1.14
N SER A 235 11.16 8.05 -1.33
CA SER A 235 9.73 7.79 -1.13
C SER A 235 9.41 7.19 0.24
N GLY A 236 8.13 7.18 0.62
CA GLY A 236 7.64 6.64 1.88
C GLY A 236 7.21 7.75 2.84
N TYR A 237 7.49 7.59 4.13
CA TYR A 237 7.16 8.60 5.14
C TYR A 237 8.43 9.28 5.66
N PRO A 238 8.98 10.28 4.95
CA PRO A 238 10.27 10.87 5.31
C PRO A 238 10.27 11.48 6.71
N PHE A 239 9.10 11.86 7.24
CA PHE A 239 8.95 12.45 8.58
C PHE A 239 8.33 11.51 9.62
N GLU A 240 7.69 10.41 9.22
CA GLU A 240 6.98 9.52 10.15
C GLU A 240 7.54 8.10 10.22
N LEU A 241 8.45 7.71 9.30
CA LEU A 241 9.27 6.52 9.46
C LEU A 241 10.61 6.81 10.10
N LEU A 242 10.55 7.10 11.38
CA LEU A 242 11.58 6.60 12.27
C LEU A 242 11.21 5.18 12.72
N ALA A 243 10.98 4.24 11.81
CA ALA A 243 11.19 2.82 12.15
C ALA A 243 12.59 2.63 12.77
N GLN A 244 13.54 3.47 12.33
CA GLN A 244 14.85 3.73 12.94
C GLN A 244 14.82 4.15 14.42
N THR A 245 13.76 4.83 14.89
CA THR A 245 13.61 5.15 16.32
C THR A 245 12.99 4.03 17.12
N TRP A 246 12.40 3.01 16.52
CA TRP A 246 11.81 1.96 17.35
C TRP A 246 12.87 1.03 17.91
N LEU A 247 13.98 0.83 17.18
CA LEU A 247 15.10 0.02 17.63
C LEU A 247 16.04 0.82 18.55
N PRO A 248 16.81 0.15 19.43
CA PRO A 248 17.79 0.83 20.27
C PRO A 248 18.96 1.40 19.45
N PRO A 249 19.77 2.32 20.00
CA PRO A 249 21.03 2.75 19.39
C PRO A 249 22.00 1.57 19.17
N GLN A 250 22.91 1.69 18.19
CA GLN A 250 23.99 0.72 17.99
C GLN A 250 24.81 0.55 19.28
N ASP A 251 25.30 -0.67 19.50
CA ASP A 251 26.03 -1.11 20.69
C ASP A 251 25.22 -1.09 22.00
N THR A 252 23.90 -0.91 21.91
CA THR A 252 23.02 -1.01 23.09
C THR A 252 22.80 -2.47 23.46
N MET A 253 23.26 -2.84 24.66
CA MET A 253 22.95 -4.13 25.28
C MET A 253 21.56 -4.08 25.94
N MET A 254 20.74 -5.06 25.59
CA MET A 254 19.41 -5.29 26.12
C MET A 254 19.44 -6.57 26.96
N LEU A 255 18.95 -6.49 28.19
CA LEU A 255 18.79 -7.64 29.09
C LEU A 255 17.32 -7.98 29.20
N TYR A 256 16.99 -9.25 29.03
CA TYR A 256 15.61 -9.74 29.11
C TYR A 256 15.50 -10.79 30.20
N TYR A 257 14.40 -10.71 30.97
CA TYR A 257 14.07 -11.66 32.02
C TYR A 257 12.63 -12.13 31.87
N GLY A 258 12.40 -13.41 32.06
CA GLY A 258 11.10 -14.04 31.90
C GLY A 258 10.77 -15.01 33.01
N VAL A 259 9.65 -15.69 32.82
CA VAL A 259 9.21 -16.76 33.71
C VAL A 259 10.15 -17.96 33.66
N ALA A 260 10.13 -18.78 34.72
CA ALA A 260 10.91 -20.02 34.82
C ALA A 260 12.41 -19.84 34.56
N GLU A 261 13.01 -18.83 35.19
CA GLU A 261 14.44 -18.49 35.13
C GLU A 261 14.95 -18.02 33.76
N TYR A 262 14.07 -17.96 32.75
CA TYR A 262 14.44 -17.51 31.42
C TYR A 262 15.09 -16.12 31.44
N ALA A 263 16.23 -15.99 30.79
CA ALA A 263 16.89 -14.73 30.53
C ALA A 263 17.68 -14.81 29.22
N HIS A 264 17.96 -13.66 28.62
CA HIS A 264 18.95 -13.56 27.56
C HIS A 264 19.46 -12.13 27.48
N ARG A 265 20.61 -11.96 26.85
CA ARG A 265 21.09 -10.65 26.44
C ARG A 265 21.11 -10.56 24.92
N ALA A 266 20.92 -9.35 24.41
CA ALA A 266 20.94 -9.05 23.00
C ALA A 266 21.58 -7.68 22.79
N THR A 267 22.48 -7.55 21.82
CA THR A 267 23.18 -6.30 21.49
C THR A 267 22.95 -5.98 20.03
N LEU A 268 22.58 -4.73 19.72
CA LEU A 268 22.53 -4.26 18.35
C LEU A 268 23.95 -4.02 17.83
N THR A 269 24.49 -4.92 17.03
CA THR A 269 25.91 -4.91 16.60
C THR A 269 26.14 -4.21 15.27
N GLY A 270 25.13 -4.13 14.40
CA GLY A 270 25.30 -3.58 13.05
C GLY A 270 24.07 -2.85 12.52
N VAL A 271 24.33 -1.82 11.71
CA VAL A 271 23.32 -1.11 10.91
C VAL A 271 23.85 -1.01 9.49
N GLU A 272 23.14 -1.63 8.57
CA GLU A 272 23.40 -1.53 7.13
C GLU A 272 22.36 -0.62 6.49
N TYR A 273 22.83 0.29 5.64
CA TYR A 273 21.98 1.24 4.92
C TYR A 273 21.68 0.66 3.53
N GLN A 274 20.40 0.60 3.20
CA GLN A 274 19.92 0.19 1.89
C GLN A 274 19.22 1.38 1.23
N GLU A 275 18.96 1.25 -0.06
CA GLU A 275 18.29 2.31 -0.83
C GLU A 275 16.90 2.60 -0.27
N ASP A 276 16.10 1.58 0.02
CA ASP A 276 14.71 1.69 0.46
C ASP A 276 14.48 1.39 1.95
N GLY A 277 15.56 1.29 2.72
CA GLY A 277 15.48 0.74 4.06
C GLY A 277 16.77 0.69 4.84
N ARG A 278 16.72 -0.01 5.96
CA ARG A 278 17.87 -0.33 6.79
C ARG A 278 17.75 -1.70 7.38
N THR A 279 18.90 -2.29 7.64
CA THR A 279 18.96 -3.61 8.24
C THR A 279 19.77 -3.56 9.51
N TYR A 280 19.17 -4.05 10.59
CA TYR A 280 19.72 -3.98 11.94
C TYR A 280 20.06 -5.38 12.42
N THR A 281 21.33 -5.62 12.72
CA THR A 281 21.79 -6.92 13.21
C THR A 281 21.88 -6.91 14.72
N VAL A 282 21.19 -7.87 15.35
CA VAL A 282 21.19 -8.10 16.79
C VAL A 282 21.80 -9.46 17.07
N GLU A 283 22.86 -9.48 17.87
CA GLU A 283 23.48 -10.70 18.38
C GLU A 283 23.13 -10.89 19.84
N GLY A 284 22.82 -12.12 20.24
CA GLY A 284 22.51 -12.40 21.63
C GLY A 284 22.83 -13.82 22.05
N ASP A 285 22.71 -14.05 23.35
CA ASP A 285 23.00 -15.33 23.99
C ASP A 285 22.14 -15.60 25.22
N PHE A 286 22.06 -16.88 25.58
CA PHE A 286 21.27 -17.41 26.69
C PHE A 286 22.11 -17.71 27.95
N GLU A 287 23.31 -17.13 28.10
CA GLU A 287 24.24 -17.53 29.18
C GLU A 287 23.70 -17.36 30.61
N TYR A 288 22.65 -16.55 30.80
CA TYR A 288 22.12 -16.16 32.12
C TYR A 288 20.78 -16.79 32.48
N ASP A 289 20.28 -17.73 31.68
CA ASP A 289 18.87 -18.15 31.69
C ASP A 289 18.50 -19.26 32.69
N GLY A 290 19.40 -19.57 33.64
CA GLY A 290 19.20 -20.59 34.67
C GLY A 290 19.13 -22.04 34.16
N SER A 291 18.88 -22.26 32.87
CA SER A 291 18.68 -23.60 32.27
C SER A 291 19.96 -24.43 32.19
N GLY A 292 21.12 -23.77 32.26
CA GLY A 292 22.42 -24.40 32.05
C GLY A 292 22.70 -24.80 30.59
N ILE A 293 21.84 -24.40 29.64
CA ILE A 293 21.99 -24.66 28.21
C ILE A 293 22.44 -23.37 27.51
N PRO A 294 23.75 -23.20 27.25
CA PRO A 294 24.23 -22.03 26.54
C PRO A 294 23.79 -22.07 25.07
N GLY A 295 23.79 -20.91 24.43
CA GLY A 295 23.58 -20.79 23.00
C GLY A 295 23.58 -19.34 22.59
N ASN A 296 23.83 -19.12 21.30
CA ASN A 296 23.85 -17.82 20.67
C ASN A 296 22.73 -17.74 19.64
N PHE A 297 22.32 -16.52 19.31
CA PHE A 297 21.39 -16.27 18.23
C PHE A 297 21.74 -14.96 17.51
N THR A 298 21.29 -14.87 16.27
CA THR A 298 21.37 -13.66 15.46
C THR A 298 20.00 -13.35 14.90
N VAL A 299 19.53 -12.13 15.15
CA VAL A 299 18.29 -11.59 14.60
C VAL A 299 18.64 -10.41 13.71
N GLN A 300 17.89 -10.26 12.63
CA GLN A 300 17.97 -9.13 11.73
C GLN A 300 16.60 -8.46 11.67
N TYR A 301 16.57 -7.15 11.90
CA TYR A 301 15.37 -6.34 11.67
C TYR A 301 15.53 -5.61 10.34
N GLU A 302 14.69 -5.96 9.36
CA GLU A 302 14.60 -5.26 8.09
C GLU A 302 13.56 -4.15 8.21
N VAL A 303 14.00 -2.91 8.03
CA VAL A 303 13.15 -1.73 8.00
C VAL A 303 12.91 -1.37 6.54
N ASP A 304 11.68 -1.56 6.08
CA ASP A 304 11.23 -1.15 4.75
C ASP A 304 10.62 0.25 4.89
N GLY A 305 11.45 1.25 4.56
CA GLY A 305 11.15 2.69 4.63
C GLY A 305 9.94 3.06 3.79
N SER A 306 9.92 2.49 2.58
CA SER A 306 8.89 2.74 1.58
C SER A 306 7.53 2.22 2.01
N ARG A 307 7.44 1.00 2.56
CA ARG A 307 6.17 0.38 2.97
C ARG A 307 5.79 0.64 4.42
N GLY A 308 6.67 1.27 5.19
CA GLY A 308 6.41 1.61 6.58
C GLY A 308 6.27 0.39 7.50
N ARG A 309 7.13 -0.62 7.32
CA ARG A 309 7.09 -1.87 8.09
C ARG A 309 8.46 -2.28 8.62
N ILE A 310 8.45 -3.07 9.68
CA ILE A 310 9.65 -3.71 10.25
C ILE A 310 9.43 -5.22 10.29
N THR A 311 10.33 -5.98 9.68
CA THR A 311 10.29 -7.45 9.64
C THR A 311 11.42 -8.04 10.49
N GLU A 312 11.11 -9.05 11.29
CA GLU A 312 12.07 -9.78 12.14
C GLU A 312 12.48 -11.10 11.48
N HIS A 313 13.78 -11.24 11.21
CA HIS A 313 14.40 -12.45 10.67
C HIS A 313 15.33 -13.09 11.70
N VAL A 314 15.06 -14.33 12.11
CA VAL A 314 16.01 -15.08 12.94
C VAL A 314 16.99 -15.80 12.00
N LEU A 315 18.22 -15.32 11.92
CA LEU A 315 19.23 -15.87 11.02
C LEU A 315 19.84 -17.15 11.58
N GLU A 316 20.10 -17.16 12.88
CA GLU A 316 20.73 -18.26 13.61
C GLU A 316 20.18 -18.37 15.04
N ASN A 317 20.05 -19.60 15.53
CA ASN A 317 19.94 -19.90 16.96
C ASN A 317 20.56 -21.28 17.22
N THR A 318 21.69 -21.30 17.93
CA THR A 318 22.47 -22.51 18.18
C THR A 318 21.85 -23.41 19.25
N ARG A 319 20.91 -22.90 20.05
CA ARG A 319 20.31 -23.64 21.17
C ARG A 319 19.27 -24.65 20.70
N LEU A 320 18.42 -24.23 19.75
CA LEU A 320 17.34 -25.06 19.22
C LEU A 320 17.70 -25.69 17.87
N GLY A 321 18.75 -25.19 17.20
CA GLY A 321 19.05 -25.58 15.81
C GLY A 321 17.97 -25.14 14.82
N GLU A 322 17.01 -24.33 15.27
CA GLU A 322 15.92 -23.78 14.49
C GLU A 322 16.10 -22.28 14.36
N LYS A 323 15.75 -21.70 13.21
CA LYS A 323 15.69 -20.26 12.98
C LYS A 323 14.48 -19.62 13.68
N LYS A 324 14.43 -19.75 15.01
CA LYS A 324 13.41 -19.21 15.93
C LYS A 324 14.05 -18.95 17.28
N ILE A 325 13.59 -17.94 18.00
CA ILE A 325 13.98 -17.73 19.41
C ILE A 325 12.81 -18.12 20.30
N ASN A 326 11.86 -17.20 20.51
CA ASN A 326 10.67 -17.46 21.32
C ASN A 326 9.36 -17.39 20.52
N SER A 327 9.36 -16.62 19.43
CA SER A 327 8.23 -16.58 18.52
C SER A 327 8.10 -17.90 17.76
N LYS A 328 6.85 -18.33 17.54
CA LYS A 328 6.54 -19.45 16.63
C LYS A 328 6.57 -19.01 15.17
N PHE A 329 6.42 -17.71 14.91
CA PHE A 329 6.42 -17.11 13.58
C PHE A 329 7.85 -16.98 13.03
N LYS A 330 7.97 -17.05 11.71
CA LYS A 330 9.21 -16.75 10.96
C LYS A 330 8.95 -15.53 10.09
N ASP A 331 9.97 -14.69 9.93
CA ASP A 331 9.94 -13.51 9.06
C ASP A 331 8.73 -12.61 9.35
N LEU A 332 8.47 -12.38 10.65
CA LEU A 332 7.27 -11.71 11.13
C LEU A 332 7.34 -10.21 10.88
N ILE A 333 6.30 -9.62 10.29
CA ILE A 333 6.12 -8.16 10.30
C ILE A 333 5.73 -7.75 11.72
N ILE A 334 6.70 -7.21 12.46
CA ILE A 334 6.54 -6.86 13.88
C ILE A 334 5.88 -5.48 14.08
N LEU A 335 6.05 -4.55 13.15
CA LEU A 335 5.40 -3.25 13.19
C LEU A 335 5.05 -2.83 11.76
N GLN A 336 3.87 -2.26 11.58
CA GLN A 336 3.41 -1.73 10.29
C GLN A 336 2.60 -0.44 10.51
N LEU A 337 2.87 0.58 9.70
CA LEU A 337 2.10 1.82 9.71
C LEU A 337 0.65 1.61 9.25
N PRO A 338 -0.30 2.43 9.74
CA PRO A 338 -0.13 3.45 10.76
C PRO A 338 0.02 2.87 12.18
N LEU A 339 0.84 3.51 13.01
CA LEU A 339 1.13 3.08 14.39
C LEU A 339 0.13 3.69 15.39
N THR A 340 -1.15 3.42 15.17
CA THR A 340 -2.28 3.91 15.98
C THR A 340 -3.11 2.76 16.52
N THR A 341 -3.76 2.95 17.69
CA THR A 341 -4.68 1.96 18.24
C THR A 341 -5.76 1.58 17.23
N GLY A 342 -5.99 0.28 17.05
CA GLY A 342 -6.96 -0.29 16.12
C GLY A 342 -6.41 -0.57 14.72
N SER A 343 -5.20 -0.11 14.38
CA SER A 343 -4.56 -0.46 13.11
C SER A 343 -4.21 -1.95 13.08
N SER A 344 -4.44 -2.60 11.94
CA SER A 344 -4.23 -4.03 11.76
C SER A 344 -3.61 -4.36 10.40
N TRP A 345 -2.96 -5.53 10.32
CA TRP A 345 -2.44 -6.09 9.08
C TRP A 345 -2.54 -7.62 9.10
N SER A 346 -2.47 -8.23 7.92
CA SER A 346 -2.47 -9.69 7.76
C SER A 346 -1.21 -10.15 7.04
N GLN A 347 -0.68 -11.30 7.42
CA GLN A 347 0.50 -11.91 6.81
C GLN A 347 0.28 -13.42 6.64
N LYS A 348 0.52 -13.93 5.43
CA LYS A 348 0.64 -15.37 5.20
C LYS A 348 2.00 -15.85 5.70
N LEU A 349 2.01 -16.88 6.52
CA LEU A 349 3.22 -17.47 7.07
C LEU A 349 3.06 -18.96 7.34
N MET A 350 4.18 -19.66 7.49
CA MET A 350 4.18 -21.07 7.86
C MET A 350 4.02 -21.24 9.38
N PHE A 351 2.91 -21.84 9.80
CA PHE A 351 2.63 -22.20 11.18
C PHE A 351 2.39 -23.70 11.30
N GLU A 352 3.23 -24.39 12.08
CA GLU A 352 3.15 -25.84 12.29
C GLU A 352 3.10 -26.66 10.98
N GLY A 353 3.91 -26.22 10.00
CA GLY A 353 4.04 -26.89 8.70
C GLY A 353 2.93 -26.59 7.71
N LYS A 354 1.98 -25.71 8.03
CA LYS A 354 0.90 -25.27 7.12
C LYS A 354 0.98 -23.76 6.91
N GLU A 355 0.74 -23.33 5.68
CA GLU A 355 0.52 -21.91 5.41
C GLU A 355 -0.81 -21.48 6.05
N LYS A 356 -0.77 -20.40 6.81
CA LYS A 356 -1.92 -19.79 7.48
C LYS A 356 -1.79 -18.27 7.45
N THR A 357 -2.92 -17.59 7.52
CA THR A 357 -2.97 -16.13 7.65
C THR A 357 -2.97 -15.75 9.12
N MET A 358 -1.96 -15.01 9.54
CA MET A 358 -1.86 -14.36 10.85
C MET A 358 -2.41 -12.94 10.74
N THR A 359 -3.17 -12.51 11.75
CA THR A 359 -3.68 -11.14 11.88
C THR A 359 -2.98 -10.45 13.04
N ALA A 360 -2.44 -9.28 12.80
CA ALA A 360 -1.83 -8.44 13.83
C ALA A 360 -2.67 -7.18 14.06
N THR A 361 -2.83 -6.77 15.32
CA THR A 361 -3.62 -5.59 15.70
C THR A 361 -2.91 -4.77 16.78
N ILE A 362 -2.82 -3.46 16.59
CA ILE A 362 -2.35 -2.53 17.62
C ILE A 362 -3.43 -2.34 18.66
N MET A 363 -3.24 -2.96 19.83
CA MET A 363 -4.21 -2.95 20.92
C MET A 363 -4.14 -1.67 21.77
N GLU A 364 -2.96 -1.07 21.89
CA GLU A 364 -2.73 0.09 22.75
C GLU A 364 -1.57 0.91 22.22
N THR A 365 -1.74 2.24 22.18
CA THR A 365 -0.68 3.23 22.00
C THR A 365 -0.71 4.17 23.20
N LYS A 366 0.43 4.34 23.88
CA LYS A 366 0.53 5.26 25.04
C LYS A 366 1.90 5.93 25.12
N ILE A 367 2.01 6.89 26.03
CA ILE A 367 3.30 7.48 26.42
C ILE A 367 3.77 6.81 27.70
N SER A 368 5.01 6.30 27.70
CA SER A 368 5.64 5.70 28.88
C SER A 368 6.05 6.76 29.90
N GLU A 369 6.47 6.30 31.08
CA GLU A 369 6.97 7.19 32.14
C GLU A 369 8.18 8.03 31.69
N ASN A 370 8.95 7.53 30.72
CA ASN A 370 10.11 8.21 30.15
C ASN A 370 9.74 9.18 29.01
N GLY A 371 8.45 9.38 28.73
CA GLY A 371 7.99 10.23 27.64
C GLY A 371 8.04 9.59 26.25
N ASN A 372 8.38 8.30 26.16
CA ASN A 372 8.48 7.59 24.89
C ASN A 372 7.15 6.96 24.49
N THR A 373 6.86 6.89 23.19
CA THR A 373 5.69 6.14 22.71
C THR A 373 5.90 4.64 22.92
N GLN A 374 4.89 3.98 23.47
CA GLN A 374 4.79 2.53 23.59
C GLN A 374 3.63 2.01 22.74
N ILE A 375 3.84 0.87 22.08
CA ILE A 375 2.85 0.20 21.24
C ILE A 375 2.76 -1.25 21.67
N LYS A 376 1.53 -1.71 21.92
CA LYS A 376 1.22 -3.11 22.19
C LYS A 376 0.51 -3.71 20.98
N VAL A 377 1.05 -4.81 20.48
CA VAL A 377 0.55 -5.52 19.29
C VAL A 377 0.20 -6.95 19.67
N ASP A 378 -0.98 -7.40 19.28
CA ASP A 378 -1.41 -8.79 19.35
C ASP A 378 -1.32 -9.42 17.95
N TYR A 379 -0.73 -10.61 17.87
CA TYR A 379 -0.61 -11.42 16.65
C TYR A 379 -1.39 -12.70 16.88
N GLN A 380 -2.40 -12.97 16.06
CA GLN A 380 -3.33 -14.07 16.22
C GLN A 380 -3.35 -14.96 14.99
N ILE A 381 -3.42 -16.27 15.18
CA ILE A 381 -3.56 -17.23 14.09
C ILE A 381 -4.44 -18.41 14.52
N PRO A 382 -5.36 -18.91 13.66
CA PRO A 382 -6.14 -20.09 13.98
C PRO A 382 -5.26 -21.31 14.22
N ALA A 383 -5.38 -21.96 15.38
CA ALA A 383 -4.57 -23.10 15.78
C ALA A 383 -5.33 -24.03 16.74
N GLU A 384 -5.42 -25.31 16.39
CA GLU A 384 -5.98 -26.34 17.26
C GLU A 384 -5.11 -26.55 18.51
N GLY A 385 -5.74 -26.93 19.63
CA GLY A 385 -5.04 -27.16 20.90
C GLY A 385 -4.73 -25.90 21.71
N TYR A 386 -5.24 -24.74 21.27
CA TYR A 386 -5.19 -23.47 21.99
C TYR A 386 -6.56 -23.05 22.48
N HIS A 387 -6.60 -22.18 23.49
CA HIS A 387 -7.83 -21.57 23.96
C HIS A 387 -8.56 -20.89 22.79
N GLU A 388 -9.86 -21.18 22.64
CA GLU A 388 -10.72 -20.73 21.53
C GLU A 388 -10.21 -21.08 20.12
N GLY A 389 -9.28 -22.03 20.00
CA GLY A 389 -8.69 -22.39 18.71
C GLY A 389 -7.80 -21.30 18.12
N ILE A 390 -7.25 -20.42 18.95
CA ILE A 390 -6.40 -19.30 18.51
C ILE A 390 -5.07 -19.34 19.25
N TYR A 391 -3.97 -19.42 18.49
CA TYR A 391 -2.65 -19.10 19.03
C TYR A 391 -2.46 -17.58 18.99
N PHE A 392 -1.94 -17.01 20.07
CA PHE A 392 -1.56 -15.60 20.07
C PHE A 392 -0.18 -15.33 20.66
N GLU A 393 0.49 -14.32 20.09
CA GLU A 393 1.66 -13.65 20.64
C GLU A 393 1.29 -12.19 20.94
N ARG A 394 1.85 -11.64 22.02
CA ARG A 394 1.74 -10.23 22.35
C ARG A 394 3.12 -9.63 22.46
N ARG A 395 3.34 -8.50 21.79
CA ARG A 395 4.61 -7.76 21.85
C ARG A 395 4.35 -6.32 22.24
N THR A 396 5.16 -5.78 23.13
CA THR A 396 5.17 -4.35 23.44
C THR A 396 6.50 -3.77 23.00
N PHE A 397 6.45 -2.71 22.20
CA PHE A 397 7.59 -1.95 21.73
C PHE A 397 7.62 -0.58 22.39
N GLU A 398 8.81 -0.06 22.67
CA GLU A 398 9.03 1.31 23.10
C GLU A 398 9.99 2.01 22.16
N LYS A 399 9.64 3.23 21.76
CA LYS A 399 10.49 4.09 20.94
C LYS A 399 11.87 4.24 21.63
N GLY A 400 12.92 3.85 20.92
CA GLY A 400 14.33 3.94 21.28
C GLY A 400 14.87 2.70 21.99
N ARG A 401 14.05 1.65 22.16
CA ARG A 401 14.41 0.46 22.95
C ARG A 401 14.09 -0.87 22.31
N GLY A 402 13.30 -0.87 21.24
CA GLY A 402 12.85 -2.08 20.55
C GLY A 402 11.75 -2.79 21.33
N LEU A 403 11.82 -4.12 21.31
CA LEU A 403 10.93 -5.01 22.05
C LEU A 403 11.20 -4.87 23.56
N ILE A 404 10.21 -4.42 24.33
CA ILE A 404 10.30 -4.30 25.79
C ILE A 404 9.51 -5.39 26.53
N HIS A 405 8.56 -6.05 25.87
CA HIS A 405 7.81 -7.17 26.42
C HIS A 405 7.37 -8.14 25.33
N PHE A 406 7.44 -9.42 25.62
CA PHE A 406 6.94 -10.50 24.77
C PHE A 406 6.16 -11.48 25.64
N SER A 407 5.00 -11.94 25.15
CA SER A 407 4.37 -13.15 25.65
C SER A 407 3.74 -13.96 24.52
N ARG A 408 3.56 -15.26 24.77
CA ARG A 408 2.82 -16.16 23.89
C ARG A 408 1.99 -17.14 24.71
N LEU A 409 0.84 -17.52 24.18
CA LEU A 409 0.02 -18.56 24.76
C LEU A 409 0.68 -19.93 24.58
N LEU A 410 0.70 -20.73 25.65
CA LEU A 410 1.10 -22.13 25.59
C LEU A 410 -0.12 -23.01 25.25
N PRO A 411 0.06 -24.12 24.51
CA PRO A 411 -1.05 -25.03 24.21
C PRO A 411 -1.61 -25.68 25.48
N GLY A 412 -2.85 -26.17 25.38
CA GLY A 412 -3.56 -26.86 26.47
C GLY A 412 -4.83 -26.14 26.92
N GLU A 413 -5.61 -26.81 27.76
CA GLU A 413 -6.83 -26.25 28.35
C GLU A 413 -6.51 -25.27 29.48
N LEU A 414 -7.28 -24.19 29.57
CA LEU A 414 -7.21 -23.30 30.72
C LEU A 414 -7.72 -24.04 31.97
N PRO A 415 -7.07 -23.88 33.13
CA PRO A 415 -7.47 -24.54 34.38
C PRO A 415 -8.68 -23.83 35.01
N LEU A 416 -9.81 -23.80 34.30
CA LEU A 416 -11.07 -23.17 34.71
C LEU A 416 -12.19 -24.20 34.79
N GLU A 417 -13.01 -24.12 35.85
CA GLU A 417 -14.11 -25.07 36.06
C GLU A 417 -15.47 -24.38 36.21
N GLY A 418 -16.52 -25.00 35.66
CA GLY A 418 -17.91 -24.59 35.90
C GLY A 418 -18.21 -23.13 35.56
N LYS A 419 -18.60 -22.33 36.57
CA LYS A 419 -18.98 -20.92 36.40
C LYS A 419 -17.79 -19.96 36.27
N GLU A 420 -16.56 -20.45 36.40
CA GLU A 420 -15.37 -19.59 36.24
C GLU A 420 -15.20 -19.11 34.80
N TRP A 421 -15.77 -19.85 33.84
CA TRP A 421 -15.86 -19.42 32.45
C TRP A 421 -16.74 -18.19 32.22
N ASP A 422 -17.67 -17.91 33.14
CA ASP A 422 -18.54 -16.72 33.07
C ASP A 422 -17.87 -15.47 33.67
N ASP A 423 -16.69 -15.62 34.27
CA ASP A 423 -15.94 -14.55 34.93
C ASP A 423 -14.73 -14.13 34.08
N ALA A 424 -14.87 -13.01 33.37
CA ALA A 424 -13.87 -12.50 32.45
C ALA A 424 -12.50 -12.27 33.13
N GLU A 425 -12.47 -11.84 34.39
CA GLU A 425 -11.21 -11.60 35.11
C GLU A 425 -10.48 -12.91 35.39
N LYS A 426 -11.22 -13.97 35.76
CA LYS A 426 -10.65 -15.32 35.95
C LYS A 426 -10.14 -15.90 34.64
N VAL A 427 -10.87 -15.71 33.54
CA VAL A 427 -10.44 -16.15 32.21
C VAL A 427 -9.13 -15.46 31.83
N GLU A 428 -9.05 -14.13 31.96
CA GLU A 428 -7.81 -13.37 31.68
C GLU A 428 -6.66 -13.82 32.57
N GLN A 429 -6.91 -14.06 33.86
CA GLN A 429 -5.88 -14.54 34.79
C GLN A 429 -5.38 -15.95 34.42
N ALA A 430 -6.29 -16.86 34.05
CA ALA A 430 -5.92 -18.20 33.58
C ALA A 430 -5.07 -18.13 32.30
N ILE A 431 -5.45 -17.27 31.36
CA ILE A 431 -4.69 -17.02 30.13
C ILE A 431 -3.30 -16.50 30.48
N ALA A 432 -3.19 -15.51 31.36
CA ALA A 432 -1.90 -14.96 31.80
C ALA A 432 -1.01 -16.03 32.46
N ASN A 433 -1.60 -16.93 33.25
CA ASN A 433 -0.89 -18.04 33.89
C ASN A 433 -0.45 -19.13 32.90
N GLN A 434 -1.10 -19.23 31.74
CA GLN A 434 -0.75 -20.17 30.66
C GLN A 434 0.14 -19.53 29.59
N GLN A 435 0.77 -18.39 29.88
CA GLN A 435 1.70 -17.76 28.96
C GLN A 435 3.16 -18.04 29.31
N PHE A 436 3.98 -18.14 28.26
CA PHE A 436 5.41 -17.87 28.38
C PHE A 436 5.64 -16.41 28.02
N GLY A 437 6.44 -15.69 28.82
CA GLY A 437 6.79 -14.31 28.51
C GLY A 437 8.07 -13.83 29.18
N TYR A 438 8.60 -12.74 28.65
CA TYR A 438 9.78 -12.05 29.15
C TYR A 438 9.67 -10.54 28.89
N SER A 439 10.40 -9.76 29.67
CA SER A 439 10.44 -8.31 29.59
C SER A 439 11.88 -7.83 29.56
N GLN A 440 12.13 -6.76 28.82
CA GLN A 440 13.40 -6.06 28.85
C GLN A 440 13.54 -5.38 30.21
N ASN A 441 14.69 -5.57 30.86
CA ASN A 441 15.03 -4.85 32.06
C ASN A 441 15.05 -3.34 31.74
N PRO A 442 14.29 -2.49 32.46
CA PRO A 442 14.49 -1.06 32.36
C PRO A 442 15.91 -0.75 32.79
N ILE A 443 16.76 -0.38 31.83
CA ILE A 443 18.09 0.16 32.15
C ILE A 443 17.82 1.40 32.99
N GLN A 444 18.20 1.38 34.28
CA GLN A 444 18.43 2.62 35.00
C GLN A 444 19.58 3.29 34.25
N SER A 445 19.29 4.34 33.48
CA SER A 445 20.32 5.19 32.90
C SER A 445 21.35 5.45 34.00
N PRO A 446 22.66 5.26 33.76
CA PRO A 446 23.63 5.76 34.72
C PRO A 446 23.33 7.25 34.86
N THR A 447 22.95 7.68 36.06
CA THR A 447 22.94 9.10 36.41
C THR A 447 24.29 9.66 36.00
N MET A 448 24.31 10.46 34.93
CA MET A 448 25.49 11.23 34.53
C MET A 448 25.90 12.19 35.64
#